data_AF-A0A5Q3S6V9-F1
#
_entry.id   AF-A0A5Q3S6V9-F1
#
_cell.length_a   1.000
_cell.length_b   1.000
_cell.length_c   1.000
_cell.angle_alpha   90.00
_cell.angle_beta   90.00
_cell.angle_gamma   90.00
#
_symmetry.space_group_name_H-M   'P 1'
#
loop_
_entity.id
_entity.type
_entity.pdbx_description
1 polymer ?
#
loop_
_entity_poly.entity_id
_entity_poly.type
_entity_poly.pdbx_seq_one_letter_code
_entity_poly.pdbx_strand_id
1 'polypeptide(L)'
;MRPRLYLLALSLTPFLLSSCSGAENDPISQAVNEQMRNGFITVVSEQCVNRVPQDQQFVSAEKVRQICDCTAGKMFDSVSTQDLTDMLAGKISPELTDKLSSAAMACAEESISQPEAASAVASEITPAQ
;
A
#
# COMPACT_ATOMS: atom_id res chain seq x y z
N MET A 1 -0.75 55.28 16.89
CA MET A 1 -0.51 53.97 17.54
C MET A 1 -1.82 53.19 17.59
N ARG A 2 -2.02 52.22 16.68
CA ARG A 2 -3.15 51.27 16.76
C ARG A 2 -2.66 49.84 16.46
N PRO A 3 -1.92 49.19 17.39
CA PRO A 3 -1.46 47.81 17.20
C PRO A 3 -2.34 46.80 17.95
N ARG A 4 -3.62 47.10 18.21
CA ARG A 4 -4.46 46.31 19.13
C ARG A 4 -5.68 45.61 18.52
N LEU A 5 -5.89 45.70 17.20
CA LEU A 5 -7.02 45.04 16.52
C LEU A 5 -6.64 43.82 15.68
N TYR A 6 -5.35 43.60 15.39
CA TYR A 6 -4.90 42.41 14.66
C TYR A 6 -4.65 41.19 15.56
N LEU A 7 -4.54 41.38 16.87
CA LEU A 7 -4.30 40.29 17.83
C LEU A 7 -5.56 39.52 18.24
N LEU A 8 -6.76 40.02 17.93
CA LEU A 8 -8.03 39.36 18.26
C LEU A 8 -8.59 38.50 17.12
N ALA A 9 -8.00 38.55 15.92
CA ALA A 9 -8.41 37.73 14.79
C ALA A 9 -7.66 36.37 14.70
N LEU A 10 -6.64 36.17 15.54
CA LEU A 10 -5.75 35.00 15.50
C LEU A 10 -6.10 33.91 16.53
N SER A 11 -7.21 34.05 17.26
CA SER A 11 -7.61 33.13 18.34
C SER A 11 -8.79 32.21 18.00
N LEU A 12 -9.21 32.10 16.74
CA LEU A 12 -10.37 31.28 16.33
C LEU A 12 -10.01 29.97 15.60
N THR A 13 -8.76 29.52 15.65
CA THR A 13 -8.40 28.18 15.17
C THR A 13 -7.44 27.47 16.13
N PRO A 14 -7.98 26.83 17.20
CA PRO A 14 -7.28 25.69 17.77
C PRO A 14 -8.20 24.48 18.02
N PHE A 15 -9.23 24.24 17.19
CA PHE A 15 -10.22 23.16 17.41
C PHE A 15 -10.29 22.07 16.34
N LEU A 16 -9.22 21.86 15.56
CA LEU A 16 -9.14 20.71 14.63
C LEU A 16 -8.05 19.70 15.01
N LEU A 17 -7.58 19.68 16.26
CA LEU A 17 -6.60 18.70 16.76
C LEU A 17 -7.11 17.92 17.98
N SER A 18 -8.41 17.69 18.08
CA SER A 18 -9.02 16.88 19.15
C SER A 18 -10.00 15.86 18.57
N SER A 19 -9.47 14.92 17.81
CA SER A 19 -10.04 13.57 17.71
C SER A 19 -8.91 12.60 17.38
N CYS A 20 -8.02 12.42 18.37
CA CYS A 20 -7.17 11.25 18.47
C CYS A 20 -7.71 10.43 19.65
N SER A 21 -8.96 9.98 19.53
CA SER A 21 -9.53 9.01 20.46
C SER A 21 -10.67 8.26 19.79
N GLY A 22 -10.37 7.04 19.35
CA GLY A 22 -11.36 5.98 19.17
C GLY A 22 -12.34 6.18 18.02
N ALA A 23 -11.93 5.83 16.81
CA ALA A 23 -12.87 5.50 15.74
C ALA A 23 -12.25 4.41 14.84
N GLU A 24 -12.08 3.23 15.41
CA GLU A 24 -11.55 2.04 14.71
C GLU A 24 -12.56 1.46 13.69
N ASN A 25 -13.73 2.08 13.51
CA ASN A 25 -14.78 1.66 12.56
C ASN A 25 -15.53 2.85 11.91
N ASP A 26 -14.85 3.96 11.66
CA ASP A 26 -15.43 5.03 10.83
C ASP A 26 -15.26 4.69 9.32
N PRO A 27 -16.31 4.77 8.50
CA PRO A 27 -16.23 4.45 7.07
C PRO A 27 -15.22 5.33 6.30
N ILE A 28 -14.96 6.56 6.77
CA ILE A 28 -13.93 7.43 6.20
C ILE A 28 -12.53 6.89 6.54
N SER A 29 -12.33 6.38 7.75
CA SER A 29 -11.06 5.76 8.17
C SER A 29 -10.74 4.51 7.34
N GLN A 30 -11.75 3.67 7.08
CA GLN A 30 -11.59 2.49 6.22
C GLN A 30 -11.26 2.88 4.77
N ALA A 31 -11.99 3.83 4.18
CA ALA A 31 -11.72 4.30 2.83
C ALA A 31 -10.32 4.92 2.68
N VAL A 32 -9.86 5.68 3.69
CA VAL A 32 -8.49 6.22 3.70
C VAL A 32 -7.45 5.12 3.81
N ASN A 33 -7.68 4.11 4.66
CA ASN A 33 -6.78 2.97 4.80
C ASN A 33 -6.67 2.17 3.48
N GLU A 34 -7.80 1.88 2.83
CA GLU A 34 -7.81 1.22 1.53
C GLU A 34 -7.08 2.02 0.45
N GLN A 35 -7.25 3.34 0.40
CA GLN A 35 -6.51 4.19 -0.53
C GLN A 35 -5.00 4.18 -0.24
N MET A 36 -4.61 4.24 1.03
CA MET A 36 -3.20 4.13 1.42
C MET A 36 -2.62 2.77 1.03
N ARG A 37 -3.35 1.69 1.29
CA ARG A 37 -2.97 0.33 0.92
C ARG A 37 -2.77 0.19 -0.59
N ASN A 38 -3.75 0.64 -1.39
CA ASN A 38 -3.68 0.56 -2.84
C ASN A 38 -2.54 1.41 -3.41
N GLY A 39 -2.34 2.62 -2.87
CA GLY A 39 -1.22 3.48 -3.25
C GLY A 39 0.13 2.85 -2.92
N PHE A 40 0.27 2.29 -1.72
CA PHE A 40 1.47 1.59 -1.30
C PHE A 40 1.78 0.39 -2.20
N ILE A 41 0.79 -0.48 -2.41
CA ILE A 41 0.93 -1.67 -3.27
C ILE A 41 1.38 -1.24 -4.65
N THR A 42 0.71 -0.28 -5.27
CA THR A 42 1.04 0.19 -6.62
C THR A 42 2.51 0.63 -6.72
N VAL A 43 2.95 1.50 -5.81
CA VAL A 43 4.32 2.04 -5.84
C VAL A 43 5.37 0.97 -5.57
N VAL A 44 5.16 0.14 -4.55
CA VAL A 44 6.12 -0.91 -4.18
C VAL A 44 6.19 -2.00 -5.24
N SER A 45 5.06 -2.39 -5.82
CA SER A 45 5.01 -3.36 -6.90
C SER A 45 5.75 -2.89 -8.14
N GLU A 46 5.58 -1.63 -8.54
CA GLU A 46 6.33 -1.06 -9.67
C GLU A 46 7.84 -1.09 -9.41
N GLN A 47 8.25 -0.70 -8.19
CA GLN A 47 9.66 -0.79 -7.80
C GLN A 47 10.17 -2.23 -7.81
N CYS A 48 9.38 -3.18 -7.32
CA CYS A 48 9.70 -4.61 -7.32
C CYS A 48 9.91 -5.12 -8.74
N VAL A 49 8.96 -4.90 -9.66
CA VAL A 49 9.05 -5.33 -11.06
C VAL A 49 10.29 -4.73 -11.75
N ASN A 50 10.57 -3.45 -11.53
CA ASN A 50 11.72 -2.76 -12.12
C ASN A 50 13.08 -3.27 -11.60
N ARG A 51 13.10 -3.93 -10.45
CA ARG A 51 14.31 -4.52 -9.84
C ARG A 51 14.53 -5.98 -10.24
N VAL A 52 13.52 -6.64 -10.83
CA VAL A 52 13.67 -8.02 -11.30
C VAL A 52 14.54 -8.02 -12.57
N PRO A 53 15.63 -8.81 -12.60
CA PRO A 53 16.50 -8.93 -13.77
C PRO A 53 15.70 -9.46 -14.97
N GLN A 54 15.51 -8.59 -15.97
CA GLN A 54 14.74 -8.88 -17.19
C GLN A 54 15.46 -9.89 -18.10
N ASP A 55 16.77 -10.01 -17.95
CA ASP A 55 17.66 -10.89 -18.70
C ASP A 55 17.61 -12.36 -18.26
N GLN A 56 16.98 -12.65 -17.11
CA GLN A 56 16.90 -14.00 -16.51
C GLN A 56 15.47 -14.34 -16.06
N GLN A 57 14.46 -13.89 -16.82
CA GLN A 57 13.06 -14.17 -16.51
C GLN A 57 12.71 -15.63 -16.81
N PHE A 58 12.85 -16.49 -15.79
CA PHE A 58 12.24 -17.83 -15.75
C PHE A 58 10.72 -17.77 -15.52
N VAL A 59 10.18 -16.57 -15.29
CA VAL A 59 8.80 -16.29 -14.88
C VAL A 59 8.25 -15.16 -15.76
N SER A 60 7.00 -15.28 -16.21
CA SER A 60 6.37 -14.27 -17.07
C SER A 60 6.26 -12.90 -16.37
N ALA A 61 6.24 -11.81 -17.14
CA ALA A 61 6.09 -10.46 -16.59
C ALA A 61 4.80 -10.31 -15.75
N GLU A 62 3.72 -10.95 -16.16
CA GLU A 62 2.45 -10.99 -15.42
C GLU A 62 2.61 -11.67 -14.06
N LYS A 63 3.31 -12.80 -14.02
CA LYS A 63 3.53 -13.53 -12.78
C LYS A 63 4.53 -12.86 -11.84
N VAL A 64 5.53 -12.18 -12.40
CA VAL A 64 6.40 -11.27 -11.62
C VAL A 64 5.56 -10.15 -10.99
N ARG A 65 4.65 -9.54 -11.75
CA ARG A 65 3.77 -8.49 -11.23
C ARG A 65 2.85 -9.01 -10.13
N GLN A 66 2.25 -10.19 -10.32
CA GLN A 66 1.41 -10.84 -9.31
C GLN A 66 2.15 -11.13 -8.01
N ILE A 67 3.39 -11.65 -8.08
CA ILE A 67 4.24 -11.87 -6.91
C ILE A 67 4.55 -10.55 -6.21
N CYS A 68 4.89 -9.50 -6.98
CA CYS A 68 5.17 -8.18 -6.43
C CYS A 68 3.94 -7.55 -5.75
N ASP A 69 2.76 -7.62 -6.36
CA ASP A 69 1.49 -7.12 -5.79
C ASP A 69 1.12 -7.85 -4.50
N CYS A 70 1.22 -9.18 -4.49
CA CYS A 70 0.99 -9.98 -3.31
C CYS A 70 1.98 -9.63 -2.19
N THR A 71 3.27 -9.50 -2.53
CA THR A 71 4.33 -9.20 -1.54
C THR A 71 4.12 -7.82 -0.93
N ALA A 72 3.80 -6.82 -1.75
CA ALA A 72 3.51 -5.48 -1.28
C ALA A 72 2.26 -5.45 -0.39
N GLY A 73 1.21 -6.20 -0.76
CA GLY A 73 0.01 -6.34 0.06
C GLY A 73 0.30 -6.96 1.42
N LYS A 74 0.97 -8.12 1.45
CA LYS A 74 1.34 -8.78 2.70
C LYS A 74 2.29 -7.94 3.56
N MET A 75 3.21 -7.18 2.96
CA MET A 75 4.04 -6.24 3.73
C MET A 75 3.21 -5.15 4.38
N PHE A 76 2.31 -4.50 3.63
CA PHE A 76 1.41 -3.48 4.18
C PHE A 76 0.58 -4.03 5.35
N ASP A 77 0.08 -5.26 5.22
CA ASP A 77 -0.79 -5.89 6.22
C ASP A 77 -0.02 -6.42 7.45
N SER A 78 1.30 -6.66 7.35
CA SER A 78 2.10 -7.35 8.39
C SER A 78 3.11 -6.46 9.14
N VAL A 79 3.33 -5.25 8.64
CA VAL A 79 4.26 -4.29 9.25
C VAL A 79 3.51 -3.10 9.83
N SER A 80 4.07 -2.48 10.86
CA SER A 80 3.43 -1.30 11.46
C SER A 80 3.57 -0.08 10.54
N THR A 81 2.73 0.94 10.73
CA THR A 81 2.89 2.23 10.02
C THR A 81 4.27 2.85 10.24
N GLN A 82 4.86 2.61 11.42
CA GLN A 82 6.21 3.07 11.74
C GLN A 82 7.25 2.33 10.90
N ASP A 83 7.12 1.01 10.77
CA ASP A 83 7.98 0.18 9.91
C ASP A 83 7.87 0.59 8.43
N LEU A 84 6.66 0.87 7.93
CA LEU A 84 6.46 1.39 6.58
C LEU A 84 7.19 2.73 6.40
N THR A 85 7.11 3.61 7.39
CA THR A 85 7.77 4.92 7.37
C THR A 85 9.30 4.78 7.41
N ASP A 86 9.82 3.87 8.24
CA ASP A 86 11.25 3.58 8.31
C ASP A 86 11.76 2.97 7.01
N MET A 87 10.99 2.08 6.39
CA MET A 87 11.29 1.50 5.08
C MET A 87 11.34 2.56 3.97
N LEU A 88 10.38 3.51 3.98
CA LEU A 88 10.39 4.67 3.08
C LEU A 88 11.57 5.62 3.34
N ALA A 89 12.00 5.73 4.59
CA ALA A 89 13.22 6.46 4.97
C ALA A 89 14.51 5.68 4.66
N GLY A 90 14.43 4.49 4.06
CA GLY A 90 15.56 3.64 3.72
C GLY A 90 16.16 2.89 4.91
N LYS A 91 15.51 2.91 6.08
CA LYS A 91 15.91 2.19 7.29
C LYS A 91 15.27 0.79 7.28
N ILE A 92 15.91 -0.13 6.58
CA ILE A 92 15.46 -1.53 6.56
C ILE A 92 16.14 -2.29 7.69
N SER A 93 15.36 -2.71 8.69
CA SER A 93 15.84 -3.57 9.77
C SER A 93 15.93 -5.04 9.32
N PRO A 94 16.69 -5.88 10.03
CA PRO A 94 16.74 -7.32 9.76
C PRO A 94 15.35 -7.97 9.85
N GLU A 95 14.55 -7.56 10.83
CA GLU A 95 13.18 -8.06 11.02
C GLU A 95 12.28 -7.71 9.82
N LEU A 96 12.40 -6.51 9.26
CA LEU A 96 11.65 -6.12 8.06
C LEU A 96 12.11 -6.88 6.81
N THR A 97 13.40 -7.20 6.75
CA THR A 97 13.96 -8.06 5.70
C THR A 97 13.39 -9.47 5.78
N ASP A 98 13.30 -10.04 6.99
CA ASP A 98 12.73 -11.37 7.23
C ASP A 98 11.23 -11.43 6.91
N LYS A 99 10.48 -10.39 7.27
CA LYS A 99 9.06 -10.25 6.91
C LYS A 99 8.87 -10.12 5.41
N LEU A 100 9.68 -9.30 4.74
CA LEU A 100 9.64 -9.16 3.28
C LEU A 100 9.96 -10.49 2.59
N SER A 101 11.00 -11.19 3.05
CA SER A 101 11.40 -12.49 2.52
C SER A 101 10.28 -13.53 2.69
N SER A 102 9.69 -13.61 3.89
CA SER A 102 8.59 -14.52 4.19
C SER A 102 7.34 -14.21 3.36
N ALA A 103 7.01 -12.92 3.18
CA ALA A 103 5.91 -12.49 2.32
C ALA A 103 6.16 -12.88 0.86
N ALA A 104 7.36 -12.64 0.34
CA ALA A 104 7.73 -12.99 -1.02
C ALA A 104 7.68 -14.51 -1.27
N MET A 105 8.17 -15.33 -0.32
CA MET A 105 8.10 -16.79 -0.41
C MET A 105 6.65 -17.28 -0.43
N ALA A 106 5.81 -16.80 0.49
CA ALA A 106 4.40 -17.14 0.53
C ALA A 106 3.67 -16.74 -0.76
N CYS A 107 3.98 -15.56 -1.31
CA CYS A 107 3.40 -15.08 -2.56
C CYS A 107 3.89 -15.85 -3.78
N ALA A 108 5.15 -16.30 -3.80
CA ALA A 108 5.66 -17.18 -4.84
C ALA A 108 4.97 -18.55 -4.80
N GLU A 109 4.79 -19.14 -3.63
CA GLU A 109 4.05 -20.40 -3.44
C GLU A 109 2.57 -20.28 -3.85
N GLU A 110 1.92 -19.19 -3.47
CA GLU A 110 0.54 -18.88 -3.85
C GLU A 110 0.40 -18.68 -5.37
N SER A 111 1.36 -17.97 -5.97
CA SER A 111 1.39 -17.76 -7.42
C SER A 111 1.60 -19.06 -8.17
N ILE A 112 2.40 -20.01 -7.66
CA ILE A 112 2.55 -21.35 -8.26
C ILE A 112 1.24 -22.15 -8.18
N SER A 113 0.45 -21.93 -7.12
CA SER A 113 -0.79 -22.64 -6.84
C SER A 113 -2.02 -22.06 -7.55
N GLN A 114 -1.97 -20.80 -8.01
CA GLN A 114 -3.03 -20.18 -8.81
C GLN A 114 -2.84 -20.46 -10.32
N PRO A 115 -3.75 -21.20 -10.97
CA PRO A 115 -3.81 -21.25 -12.43
C PRO A 115 -4.26 -19.89 -13.00
N GLU A 116 -3.71 -19.51 -14.15
CA GLU A 116 -3.90 -18.27 -14.95
C GLU A 116 -5.36 -17.89 -15.33
N ALA A 117 -6.38 -18.52 -14.75
CA ALA A 117 -7.79 -18.33 -15.11
C ALA A 117 -8.47 -17.26 -14.24
N ALA A 118 -8.03 -16.01 -14.31
CA ALA A 118 -8.80 -14.88 -13.76
C ALA A 118 -8.82 -13.61 -14.64
N SER A 119 -8.28 -13.66 -15.86
CA SER A 119 -8.32 -12.54 -16.82
C SER A 119 -9.39 -12.68 -17.92
N ALA A 120 -10.27 -13.69 -17.84
CA ALA A 120 -11.30 -13.94 -18.85
C ALA A 120 -12.72 -13.50 -18.48
N VAL A 121 -12.98 -13.01 -17.26
CA VAL A 121 -14.32 -12.60 -16.80
C VAL A 121 -14.44 -11.09 -16.61
N ALA A 122 -14.05 -10.31 -17.61
CA ALA A 122 -14.40 -8.88 -17.66
C ALA A 122 -14.76 -8.35 -19.05
N SER A 123 -14.74 -9.17 -20.11
CA SER A 123 -15.11 -8.73 -21.48
C SER A 123 -16.48 -9.22 -21.98
N GLU A 124 -17.26 -9.96 -21.19
CA GLU A 124 -18.60 -10.40 -21.60
C GLU A 124 -19.70 -9.90 -20.66
N ILE A 125 -19.87 -8.57 -20.55
CA ILE A 125 -21.19 -7.99 -20.26
C ILE A 125 -21.39 -6.76 -21.16
N THR A 126 -21.61 -7.01 -22.44
CA THR A 126 -22.36 -6.09 -23.30
C THR A 126 -23.22 -6.91 -24.23
N PRO A 127 -24.51 -7.16 -23.92
CA PRO A 127 -25.49 -7.41 -24.95
C PRO A 127 -25.98 -6.05 -25.44
N ALA A 128 -25.46 -5.63 -26.59
CA ALA A 128 -26.25 -4.83 -27.51
C ALA A 128 -27.36 -5.74 -28.05
N GLN A 129 -28.63 -5.37 -27.84
CA GLN A 129 -29.72 -5.25 -28.83
C GLN A 129 -30.95 -4.68 -28.12
#